data_AF-A0A9Q3EWZ0-F1
#
_entry.id   AF-A0A9Q3EWZ0-F1
#
_cell.length_a   1.000
_cell.length_b   1.000
_cell.length_c   1.000
_cell.angle_alpha   90.00
_cell.angle_beta   90.00
_cell.angle_gamma   90.00
#
_symmetry.space_group_name_H-M   'P 1'
#
loop_
_entity.id
_entity.type
_entity.pdbx_description
1 polymer ?
#
loop_
_entity_poly.entity_id
_entity_poly.type
_entity_poly.pdbx_seq_one_letter_code
_entity_poly.pdbx_strand_id
1 'polypeptide(L)'
;MFGDKKLFTELVWTPEERISTSDPRSSLTCKGRGTVKININNKFMTLHDCLYVPNITKNLVSLLDLCSKFITIVKDGTTFQLLSEKQVLLKGQIMNKLMMVNFNRSRTLLSKISTNYMWHQRLGHPGNQALKSLD
;
A
#
# COMPACT_ATOMS: atom_id res chain seq x y z
N MET A 1 3.81 6.66 6.79
CA MET A 1 2.82 6.27 7.81
C MET A 1 1.55 5.81 7.13
N PHE A 2 1.09 4.61 7.43
CA PHE A 2 -0.07 4.00 6.79
C PHE A 2 -1.00 3.37 7.83
N GLY A 3 -2.31 3.58 7.66
CA GLY A 3 -3.33 3.04 8.58
C GLY A 3 -3.88 1.68 8.18
N ASP A 4 -3.79 1.32 6.90
CA ASP A 4 -4.29 0.05 6.39
C ASP A 4 -3.16 -0.99 6.34
N LYS A 5 -3.26 -2.02 7.19
CA LYS A 5 -2.31 -3.14 7.25
C LYS A 5 -2.16 -3.85 5.90
N LYS A 6 -3.21 -3.87 5.08
CA LYS A 6 -3.21 -4.56 3.77
C LYS A 6 -2.27 -3.94 2.75
N LEU A 7 -1.77 -2.72 3.00
CA LEU A 7 -0.81 -2.05 2.13
C LEU A 7 0.62 -2.55 2.34
N PHE A 8 0.88 -3.23 3.45
CA PHE A 8 2.20 -3.77 3.79
C PHE A 8 2.39 -5.13 3.15
N THR A 9 3.45 -5.28 2.36
CA THR A 9 3.91 -6.59 1.86
C THR A 9 4.72 -7.31 2.93
N GLU A 10 5.38 -6.55 3.80
CA GLU A 10 6.15 -7.03 4.94
C GLU A 10 5.83 -6.10 6.12
N LEU A 11 5.56 -6.66 7.29
CA LEU A 11 5.29 -5.89 8.50
C LEU A 11 5.89 -6.60 9.70
N VAL A 12 6.79 -5.91 10.38
CA VAL A 12 7.38 -6.32 11.66
C VAL A 12 6.69 -5.54 12.76
N TRP A 13 6.13 -6.24 13.74
CA TRP A 13 5.54 -5.61 14.92
C TRP A 13 6.65 -5.08 15.82
N THR A 14 6.45 -3.88 16.34
CA THR A 14 7.37 -3.22 17.26
C THR A 14 6.64 -2.89 18.55
N PRO A 15 7.35 -2.66 19.67
CA PRO A 15 6.75 -2.04 20.83
C PRO A 15 5.98 -0.78 20.42
N GLU A 16 4.84 -0.54 21.08
CA GLU A 16 4.00 0.60 20.75
C GLU A 16 4.74 1.91 21.03
N GLU A 17 4.89 2.73 20.00
CA GLU A 17 5.59 4.02 20.10
C GLU A 17 4.60 5.15 19.82
N ARG A 18 4.61 6.18 20.68
CA ARG A 18 3.72 7.33 20.53
C ARG A 18 4.33 8.31 19.52
N ILE A 19 3.55 8.62 18.48
CA ILE A 19 3.92 9.60 17.47
C ILE A 19 3.42 10.97 17.90
N SER A 20 4.34 11.92 17.98
CA SER A 20 4.00 13.31 18.26
C SER A 20 3.18 13.89 17.11
N THR A 21 2.01 14.44 17.42
CA THR A 21 1.23 15.25 16.49
C THR A 21 1.18 16.69 17.01
N SER A 22 0.89 17.65 16.14
CA SER A 22 0.73 19.05 16.55
C SER A 22 -0.47 19.30 17.48
N ASP A 23 -1.31 18.28 17.72
CA ASP A 23 -2.36 18.29 18.73
C ASP A 23 -1.98 17.36 19.89
N PRO A 24 -1.71 17.88 21.11
CA PRO A 24 -1.33 17.07 22.26
C PRO A 24 -2.42 16.08 22.72
N ARG A 25 -3.69 16.33 22.35
CA ARG A 25 -4.83 15.46 22.68
C ARG A 25 -5.03 14.34 21.65
N SER A 26 -4.49 14.52 20.44
CA SER A 26 -4.54 13.52 19.37
C SER A 26 -3.23 12.73 19.34
N SER A 27 -3.26 11.52 19.89
CA SER A 27 -2.10 10.63 19.87
C SER A 27 -2.24 9.56 18.81
N LEU A 28 -1.26 9.47 17.93
CA LEU A 28 -1.09 8.35 17.04
C LEU A 28 -0.10 7.35 17.65
N THR A 29 -0.39 6.06 17.50
CA THR A 29 0.49 4.99 18.00
C THR A 29 1.02 4.19 16.81
N CYS A 30 2.34 4.10 16.71
CA CYS A 30 3.01 3.16 15.83
C CYS A 30 2.95 1.76 16.44
N LYS A 31 2.51 0.76 15.66
CA LYS A 31 2.49 -0.64 16.10
C LYS A 31 3.50 -1.51 15.38
N GLY A 32 4.14 -0.99 14.34
CA GLY A 32 5.07 -1.77 13.55
C GLY A 32 5.65 -0.97 12.39
N ARG A 33 6.61 -1.60 11.72
CA ARG A 33 7.37 -1.01 10.62
C ARG A 33 7.52 -2.04 9.50
N GLY A 34 7.55 -1.59 8.25
CA GLY A 34 7.64 -2.53 7.14
C GLY A 34 7.66 -1.89 5.76
N THR A 35 7.44 -2.72 4.75
CA THR A 35 7.49 -2.33 3.34
C THR A 35 6.08 -2.19 2.78
N VAL A 36 5.78 -1.07 2.16
CA VAL A 36 4.49 -0.77 1.52
C VAL A 36 4.65 -0.72 0.01
N LYS A 37 3.76 -1.39 -0.71
CA LYS A 37 3.73 -1.35 -2.18
C LYS A 37 2.42 -0.72 -2.65
N ILE A 38 2.51 0.41 -3.32
CA ILE A 38 1.35 1.15 -3.85
C ILE A 38 1.39 1.20 -5.37
N ASN A 39 0.21 1.24 -5.99
CA ASN A 39 0.06 1.41 -7.44
C ASN A 39 -0.40 2.85 -7.74
N ILE A 40 0.46 3.62 -8.39
CA ILE A 40 0.19 4.98 -8.85
C ILE A 40 0.21 4.96 -10.37
N ASN A 41 -0.93 5.23 -11.01
CA ASN A 41 -1.06 5.31 -12.47
C ASN A 41 -0.43 4.11 -13.21
N ASN A 42 -0.75 2.89 -12.80
CA ASN A 42 -0.23 1.62 -13.34
C ASN A 42 1.27 1.37 -13.11
N LYS A 43 1.95 2.21 -12.33
CA LYS A 43 3.32 1.97 -11.86
C LYS A 43 3.30 1.58 -10.39
N PHE A 44 4.05 0.54 -10.04
CA PHE A 44 4.25 0.18 -8.64
C PHE A 44 5.39 0.98 -8.05
N MET A 45 5.15 1.53 -6.86
CA MET A 45 6.15 2.19 -6.03
C MET A 45 6.26 1.41 -4.73
N THR A 46 7.49 1.04 -4.38
CA THR A 46 7.82 0.39 -3.10
C THR A 46 8.38 1.45 -2.16
N LEU A 47 7.77 1.55 -0.99
CA LEU A 47 8.19 2.43 0.09
C LEU A 47 8.70 1.55 1.22
N HIS A 48 9.98 1.68 1.52
CA HIS A 48 10.60 0.98 2.63
C HIS A 48 10.36 1.74 3.93
N ASP A 49 10.61 1.07 5.06
CA ASP A 49 10.68 1.71 6.36
C ASP A 49 9.40 2.45 6.82
N CYS A 50 8.25 1.98 6.33
CA CYS A 50 6.96 2.60 6.59
C CYS A 50 6.41 2.25 7.96
N LEU A 51 5.90 3.25 8.70
CA LEU A 51 5.21 3.04 9.98
C LEU A 51 3.75 2.58 9.79
N TYR A 52 3.35 1.54 10.52
CA TYR A 52 1.96 1.10 10.65
C TYR A 52 1.27 1.80 11.83
N VAL A 53 0.24 2.60 11.51
CA VAL A 53 -0.44 3.50 12.44
C VAL A 53 -1.96 3.37 12.24
N PRO A 54 -2.64 2.39 12.88
CA PRO A 54 -4.03 2.02 12.54
C PRO A 54 -5.06 3.16 12.66
N ASN A 55 -4.80 4.14 13.54
CA ASN A 55 -5.74 5.22 13.84
C ASN A 55 -5.49 6.50 13.03
N ILE A 56 -4.65 6.45 11.98
CA ILE A 56 -4.43 7.61 11.11
C ILE A 56 -5.55 7.75 10.08
N THR A 57 -6.07 8.96 9.90
CA THR A 57 -7.19 9.24 8.98
C THR A 57 -6.76 9.30 7.51
N LYS A 58 -5.51 9.70 7.25
CA LYS A 58 -4.91 9.77 5.90
C LYS A 58 -3.51 9.20 5.95
N ASN A 59 -3.12 8.45 4.93
CA ASN A 59 -1.75 7.98 4.82
C ASN A 59 -0.83 9.18 4.54
N LEU A 60 0.35 9.17 5.17
CA LEU A 60 1.36 10.20 4.99
C LEU A 60 2.62 9.56 4.42
N VAL A 61 3.09 10.09 3.30
CA VAL A 61 4.37 9.71 2.70
C VAL A 61 5.36 10.82 3.00
N SER A 62 6.48 10.46 3.62
CA SER A 62 7.58 11.39 3.85
C SER A 62 8.15 11.82 2.50
N LEU A 63 8.18 13.13 2.26
CA LEU A 63 8.84 13.66 1.06
C LEU A 63 10.33 13.35 1.08
N LEU A 64 10.97 13.33 2.25
CA LEU A 64 12.38 12.98 2.39
C LEU A 64 12.66 11.53 1.98
N ASP A 65 11.77 10.61 2.33
CA ASP A 65 11.92 9.19 1.97
C ASP A 65 11.74 8.98 0.46
N LEU A 66 10.91 9.82 -0.18
CA LEU A 66 10.81 9.89 -1.64
C LEU A 66 12.09 10.48 -2.25
N CYS A 67 12.65 11.52 -1.66
CA CYS A 67 13.76 12.34 -2.17
C CYS A 67 15.16 11.72 -2.04
N SER A 68 15.29 10.41 -1.84
CA SER A 68 16.61 9.72 -1.87
C SER A 68 17.28 9.75 -3.26
N LYS A 69 16.53 10.12 -4.31
CA LYS A 69 17.02 10.44 -5.65
C LYS A 69 16.69 11.90 -5.97
N PHE A 70 17.44 12.53 -6.87
CA PHE A 70 17.15 13.87 -7.38
C PHE A 70 15.70 13.93 -7.89
N ILE A 71 14.80 14.49 -7.07
CA ILE A 71 13.39 14.64 -7.40
C ILE A 71 13.10 16.12 -7.62
N THR A 72 12.47 16.42 -8.75
CA THR A 72 11.95 17.76 -9.06
C THR A 72 10.44 17.76 -8.85
N ILE A 73 9.95 18.71 -8.07
CA ILE A 73 8.51 18.96 -7.91
C ILE A 73 8.13 20.04 -8.92
N VAL A 74 7.27 19.71 -9.87
CA VAL A 74 6.71 20.68 -10.82
C VAL A 74 5.25 20.91 -10.44
N LYS A 75 4.92 22.16 -10.10
CA LYS A 75 3.55 22.59 -9.82
C LYS A 75 2.97 23.26 -11.06
N ASP A 76 1.74 22.91 -11.39
CA ASP A 76 0.94 23.56 -12.42
C ASP A 76 -0.48 23.79 -11.90
N GLY A 77 -0.79 25.05 -11.57
CA GLY A 77 -2.06 25.43 -10.95
C GLY A 77 -2.36 24.64 -9.66
N THR A 78 -3.42 23.83 -9.70
CA THR A 78 -3.87 22.94 -8.62
C THR A 78 -3.33 21.52 -8.75
N THR A 79 -2.39 21.27 -9.65
CA THR A 79 -1.77 19.96 -9.85
C THR A 79 -0.26 20.01 -9.60
N PHE A 80 0.33 18.85 -9.35
CA PHE A 80 1.78 18.72 -9.25
C PHE A 80 2.26 17.38 -9.79
N GLN A 81 3.55 17.34 -10.14
CA GLN A 81 4.25 16.15 -10.60
C GLN A 81 5.57 16.03 -9.84
N LEU A 82 5.92 14.80 -9.43
CA LEU A 82 7.29 14.48 -9.02
C LEU A 82 8.00 13.83 -10.21
N LEU A 83 9.15 14.39 -10.56
CA LEU A 83 10.03 13.91 -11.61
C LEU A 83 11.28 13.34 -10.98
N SER A 84 11.77 12.21 -11.49
CA SER A 84 13.14 11.74 -11.24
C SER A 84 13.78 11.45 -12.58
N GLU A 85 14.97 12.00 -12.82
CA GLU A 85 15.69 11.85 -14.10
C GLU A 85 14.81 12.18 -15.33
N LYS A 86 13.99 13.23 -15.22
CA LYS A 86 13.00 13.68 -16.24
C LYS A 86 11.83 12.72 -16.48
N GLN A 87 11.72 11.62 -15.73
CA GLN A 87 10.55 10.74 -15.75
C GLN A 87 9.56 11.10 -14.66
N VAL A 88 8.26 11.10 -14.99
CA VAL A 88 7.20 11.29 -14.01
C VAL A 88 7.08 10.05 -13.12
N LEU A 89 7.38 10.24 -11.83
CA LEU A 89 7.20 9.25 -10.77
C LEU A 89 5.77 9.23 -10.26
N LEU A 90 5.22 10.41 -9.96
CA LEU A 90 3.84 10.55 -9.49
C LEU A 90 3.22 11.86 -9.95
N LYS A 91 1.90 11.84 -10.05
CA LYS A 91 1.07 13.03 -10.29
C LYS A 91 0.05 13.13 -9.16
N GLY A 92 -0.28 14.35 -8.78
CA GLY A 92 -1.27 14.60 -7.74
C GLY A 92 -1.91 15.96 -7.88
N GLN A 93 -2.75 16.28 -6.89
CA GLN A 93 -3.46 17.54 -6.80
C GLN A 93 -3.08 18.25 -5.51
N ILE A 94 -3.08 19.59 -5.55
CA ILE A 94 -2.90 20.44 -4.40
C ILE A 94 -4.30 20.87 -3.94
N MET A 95 -4.71 20.40 -2.77
CA MET A 95 -5.99 20.72 -2.16
C MET A 95 -5.74 21.18 -0.72
N ASN A 96 -6.35 22.29 -0.29
CA ASN A 96 -6.18 22.82 1.07
C ASN A 96 -4.71 22.98 1.49
N LYS A 97 -3.85 23.42 0.56
CA LYS A 97 -2.39 23.55 0.74
C LYS A 97 -1.65 22.23 1.00
N LEU A 98 -2.27 21.08 0.72
CA LEU A 98 -1.67 19.75 0.83
C LEU A 98 -1.51 19.10 -0.54
N MET A 99 -0.36 18.45 -0.75
CA MET A 99 -0.09 17.61 -1.92
C MET A 99 -0.74 16.24 -1.73
N MET A 100 -1.80 15.97 -2.49
CA MET A 100 -2.56 14.73 -2.42
C MET A 100 -2.28 13.84 -3.62
N VAL A 101 -1.99 12.57 -3.35
CA VAL A 101 -1.80 11.53 -4.36
C VAL A 101 -2.85 10.46 -4.17
N ASN A 102 -3.60 10.17 -5.24
CA ASN A 102 -4.49 9.03 -5.28
C ASN A 102 -3.70 7.83 -5.80
N PHE A 103 -3.72 6.73 -5.06
CA PHE A 103 -3.17 5.45 -5.50
C PHE A 103 -4.29 4.42 -5.54
N ASN A 104 -4.29 3.60 -6.57
CA ASN A 104 -5.23 2.50 -6.64
C ASN A 104 -4.78 1.43 -5.66
N ARG A 105 -5.69 0.99 -4.80
CA ARG A 105 -5.52 -0.29 -4.12
C ARG A 105 -5.48 -1.33 -5.23
N SER A 106 -4.35 -1.98 -5.41
CA SER A 106 -4.29 -3.13 -6.30
C SER A 106 -5.23 -4.17 -5.69
N ARG A 107 -6.46 -4.24 -6.20
CA ARG A 107 -7.35 -5.36 -5.91
C ARG A 107 -6.65 -6.52 -6.58
N THR A 108 -5.91 -7.31 -5.82
CA THR A 108 -5.54 -8.64 -6.29
C THR A 108 -6.86 -9.28 -6.70
N LEU A 109 -7.02 -9.49 -8.01
CA LEU A 109 -8.04 -10.38 -8.53
C LEU A 109 -7.75 -11.72 -7.85
N LEU A 110 -8.48 -12.02 -6.79
CA LEU A 110 -8.65 -13.39 -6.34
C LEU A 110 -9.27 -14.09 -7.55
N SER A 111 -8.43 -14.70 -8.39
CA SER A 111 -8.91 -15.73 -9.29
C SER A 111 -9.55 -16.75 -8.36
N LYS A 112 -10.88 -16.85 -8.45
CA LYS A 112 -11.63 -17.88 -7.76
C LYS A 112 -11.21 -19.19 -8.43
N ILE A 113 -10.07 -19.75 -8.00
CA ILE A 113 -9.72 -21.13 -8.33
C ILE A 113 -10.85 -21.93 -7.70
N SER A 114 -11.72 -22.51 -8.53
CA SER A 114 -12.75 -23.40 -8.05
C SER A 114 -12.07 -24.47 -7.21
N THR A 115 -12.56 -24.68 -5.99
CA THR A 115 -12.02 -25.67 -5.04
C THR A 115 -11.84 -27.04 -5.70
N ASN A 116 -12.69 -27.39 -6.66
CA ASN A 116 -12.60 -28.60 -7.47
C ASN A 116 -11.27 -28.74 -8.24
N TYR A 117 -10.72 -27.64 -8.78
CA TYR A 117 -9.46 -27.70 -9.52
C TYR A 117 -8.26 -27.97 -8.60
N MET A 118 -8.31 -27.46 -7.36
CA MET A 118 -7.26 -27.68 -6.37
C MET A 118 -7.29 -29.12 -5.81
N TRP A 119 -8.49 -29.68 -5.61
CA TRP A 119 -8.65 -31.10 -5.27
C TRP A 119 -8.21 -32.03 -6.40
N HIS A 120 -8.52 -31.70 -7.66
CA HIS A 120 -8.07 -32.47 -8.82
C HIS A 120 -6.54 -32.57 -8.92
N GLN A 121 -5.81 -31.49 -8.60
CA GLN A 121 -4.34 -31.52 -8.60
C GLN A 121 -3.75 -32.26 -7.39
N ARG A 122 -4.39 -32.18 -6.20
CA ARG A 122 -3.89 -32.83 -4.98
C ARG A 122 -4.16 -34.33 -4.90
N LEU A 123 -5.25 -34.79 -5.50
CA LEU A 123 -5.69 -36.18 -5.41
C LEU A 123 -5.25 -37.06 -6.60
N GLY A 124 -4.60 -36.47 -7.61
CA GLY A 124 -4.07 -37.21 -8.77
C GLY A 124 -5.17 -37.88 -9.60
N HIS A 125 -5.71 -37.16 -10.58
CA HIS A 125 -6.76 -37.65 -11.51
C HIS A 125 -7.80 -38.64 -10.93
N PRO A 126 -8.46 -38.36 -9.79
CA PRO A 126 -9.56 -39.22 -9.36
C PRO A 126 -10.72 -39.01 -10.33
N GLY A 127 -11.23 -40.09 -10.91
CA GLY A 127 -12.39 -40.04 -11.77
C GLY A 127 -13.60 -39.43 -11.05
N ASN A 128 -14.48 -38.77 -11.81
CA ASN A 128 -15.69 -38.08 -11.30
C ASN A 128 -16.62 -38.94 -10.43
N GLN A 129 -16.44 -40.26 -10.43
CA GLN A 129 -17.17 -41.20 -9.57
C GLN A 129 -16.76 -41.09 -8.09
N ALA A 130 -15.50 -40.78 -7.78
CA ALA A 130 -15.03 -40.63 -6.39
C ALA A 130 -15.57 -39.36 -5.70
N LEU A 131 -15.99 -38.36 -6.48
CA LEU A 131 -16.54 -37.11 -5.96
C LEU A 131 -18.01 -37.21 -5.56
N LYS A 132 -18.73 -38.27 -5.96
CA LYS A 132 -20.15 -38.47 -5.60
C LYS A 132 -20.38 -39.08 -4.22
N SER A 133 -19.32 -39.56 -3.55
CA SER A 133 -19.42 -40.19 -2.23
C SER A 133 -19.06 -39.25 -1.06
N LEU A 134 -19.00 -37.94 -1.33
CA LEU A 134 -18.63 -36.92 -0.33
C LEU A 134 -19.78 -35.93 -0.03
N ASP A 135 -20.99 -36.21 -0.52
CA ASP A 135 -22.24 -35.56 -0.07
C ASP A 135 -22.90 -36.41 1.03
#